data_AF-A0A1G8Z7K7-F1
#
_entry.id   AF-A0A1G8Z7K7-F1
#
_cell.length_a   1.000
_cell.length_b   1.000
_cell.length_c   1.000
_cell.angle_alpha   90.00
_cell.angle_beta   90.00
_cell.angle_gamma   90.00
#
_symmetry.space_group_name_H-M   'P 1'
#
loop_
_entity.id
_entity.type
_entity.pdbx_description
1 polymer ?
#
loop_
_entity_poly.entity_id
_entity_poly.type
_entity_poly.pdbx_seq_one_letter_code
_entity_poly.pdbx_strand_id
1 'polypeptide(L)'
;MGEKLKGVYVKYRIGVNLGLIWLVLIIAVVGHSSYTTHKVEIVNDGIMYQAGNNQISIPVGIEIQGKYFTTFGGKPKRFEGQIIVDDDVFPYTIHFHSNMGVLLTTYGSTYGDLHVSDEFDSFTITISKLREDARSKGWSSSDGWIISAPAVNRKEAVTLSNKLLSKYYRNIEIE
;
A
#
# COMPACT_ATOMS: atom_id res chain seq x y z
N MET A 1 52.23 43.43 42.53
CA MET A 1 52.72 43.40 41.14
C MET A 1 51.91 42.35 40.41
N GLY A 2 50.81 42.74 39.77
CA GLY A 2 49.80 41.82 39.22
C GLY A 2 49.66 41.99 37.72
N GLU A 3 50.00 40.96 36.95
CA GLU A 3 49.88 40.92 35.49
C GLU A 3 48.41 40.88 35.06
N LYS A 4 48.04 41.79 34.16
CA LYS A 4 46.75 41.77 33.48
C LYS A 4 46.78 40.75 32.33
N LEU A 5 46.05 39.64 32.49
CA LEU A 5 45.75 38.71 31.40
C LEU A 5 44.83 39.39 30.38
N LYS A 6 45.35 39.64 29.17
CA LYS A 6 44.57 40.13 28.03
C LYS A 6 43.74 38.99 27.46
N GLY A 7 42.43 39.02 27.71
CA GLY A 7 41.46 38.11 27.09
C GLY A 7 41.39 38.33 25.58
N VAL A 8 41.74 37.30 24.81
CA VAL A 8 41.57 37.24 23.36
C VAL A 8 40.14 36.80 23.07
N TYR A 9 39.27 37.73 22.66
CA TYR A 9 37.94 37.40 22.17
C TYR A 9 38.06 36.94 20.70
N VAL A 10 37.95 35.63 20.47
CA VAL A 10 37.84 35.07 19.11
C VAL A 10 36.44 35.34 18.59
N LYS A 11 36.31 36.34 17.72
CA LYS A 11 35.05 36.74 17.10
C LYS A 11 34.76 35.79 15.92
N TYR A 12 34.03 34.70 16.16
CA TYR A 12 33.56 33.82 15.09
C TYR A 12 32.59 34.58 14.17
N ARG A 13 33.07 35.00 13.00
CA ARG A 13 32.23 35.47 11.90
C ARG A 13 31.65 34.24 11.19
N ILE A 14 30.47 33.82 11.62
CA ILE A 14 29.70 32.81 10.88
C ILE A 14 29.17 33.51 9.63
N GLY A 15 29.90 33.40 8.52
CA GLY A 15 29.39 33.78 7.21
C GLY A 15 28.34 32.75 6.81
N VAL A 16 27.08 33.02 7.11
CA VAL A 16 26.00 32.12 6.73
C VAL A 16 25.79 32.25 5.22
N ASN A 17 26.10 31.19 4.48
CA ASN A 17 25.88 31.17 3.04
C ASN A 17 24.38 31.06 2.79
N LEU A 18 23.78 32.16 2.33
CA LEU A 18 22.35 32.25 1.98
C LEU A 18 21.92 31.12 1.02
N GLY A 19 22.79 30.70 0.10
CA GLY A 19 22.49 29.58 -0.81
C GLY A 19 22.34 28.23 -0.09
N LEU A 20 23.06 28.04 1.01
CA LEU A 20 23.01 26.81 1.80
C LEU A 20 21.74 26.76 2.66
N ILE A 21 21.26 27.91 3.14
CA ILE A 21 19.94 28.02 3.80
C ILE A 21 18.82 27.68 2.80
N TRP A 22 18.87 28.23 1.59
CA TRP A 22 17.88 27.95 0.55
C TRP A 22 17.85 26.47 0.17
N LEU A 23 19.01 25.82 0.04
CA LEU A 23 19.09 24.38 -0.22
C LEU A 23 18.41 23.55 0.88
N VAL A 24 18.68 23.86 2.15
CA VAL A 24 18.08 23.16 3.30
C VAL A 24 16.56 23.36 3.35
N LEU A 25 16.08 24.58 3.08
CA LEU A 25 14.65 24.86 3.00
C LEU A 25 13.98 24.10 1.85
N ILE A 26 14.61 24.02 0.68
CA ILE A 26 14.10 23.24 -0.45
C ILE A 26 14.03 21.75 -0.07
N ILE A 27 15.08 21.20 0.54
CA ILE A 27 15.10 19.80 0.99
C ILE A 27 14.02 19.56 2.06
N ALA A 28 13.83 20.48 3.00
CA ALA A 28 12.80 20.38 4.02
C ALA A 28 11.38 20.44 3.44
N VAL A 29 11.13 21.34 2.49
CA VAL A 29 9.83 21.47 1.81
C VAL A 29 9.55 20.27 0.91
N VAL A 30 10.54 19.81 0.12
CA VAL A 30 10.42 18.61 -0.71
C VAL A 30 10.22 17.37 0.16
N GLY A 31 10.99 17.23 1.23
CA GLY A 31 10.86 16.14 2.20
C GLY A 31 9.52 16.13 2.93
N HIS A 32 8.97 17.31 3.27
CA HIS A 32 7.65 17.43 3.88
C HIS A 32 6.52 17.17 2.87
N SER A 33 6.64 17.66 1.62
CA SER A 33 5.67 17.38 0.55
C SER A 33 5.63 15.92 0.12
N SER A 34 6.66 15.13 0.48
CA SER A 34 6.79 13.73 0.10
C SER A 34 5.76 12.81 0.77
N TYR A 35 4.99 13.30 1.75
CA TYR A 35 3.95 12.55 2.46
C TYR A 35 2.61 13.26 2.36
N THR A 36 1.87 13.01 1.27
CA THR A 36 0.49 13.50 1.13
C THR A 36 -0.47 12.49 1.74
N THR A 37 -1.46 12.98 2.49
CA THR A 37 -2.51 12.17 3.11
C THR A 37 -3.81 12.34 2.33
N HIS A 38 -4.45 11.23 1.98
CA HIS A 38 -5.70 11.19 1.25
C HIS A 38 -6.73 10.40 2.04
N LYS A 39 -7.95 10.94 2.19
CA LYS A 39 -9.07 10.17 2.73
C LYS A 39 -9.60 9.25 1.65
N VAL A 40 -10.03 8.06 2.05
CA VAL A 40 -10.65 7.08 1.16
C VAL A 40 -11.90 6.54 1.82
N GLU A 41 -12.99 6.58 1.06
CA GLU A 41 -14.29 6.03 1.41
C GLU A 41 -14.83 5.42 0.12
N ILE A 42 -14.70 4.11 0.01
CA ILE A 42 -15.09 3.34 -1.17
C ILE A 42 -16.16 2.35 -0.73
N VAL A 43 -17.28 2.37 -1.42
CA VAL A 43 -18.34 1.36 -1.30
C VAL A 43 -18.64 0.90 -2.72
N ASN A 44 -18.20 -0.31 -3.05
CA ASN A 44 -18.26 -0.84 -4.42
C ASN A 44 -18.56 -2.34 -4.40
N ASP A 45 -19.12 -2.82 -5.50
CA ASP A 45 -19.21 -4.26 -5.77
C ASP A 45 -17.86 -4.79 -6.27
N GLY A 46 -17.53 -6.00 -5.86
CA GLY A 46 -16.41 -6.78 -6.33
C GLY A 46 -16.84 -8.18 -6.75
N ILE A 47 -15.88 -8.91 -7.31
CA ILE A 47 -16.06 -10.32 -7.67
C ILE A 47 -14.96 -11.14 -7.01
N MET A 48 -15.38 -12.13 -6.23
CA MET A 48 -14.54 -13.21 -5.76
C MET A 48 -14.58 -14.37 -6.75
N TYR A 49 -13.42 -14.90 -7.11
CA TYR A 49 -13.32 -15.97 -8.08
C TYR A 49 -12.07 -16.82 -7.87
N GLN A 50 -12.04 -18.00 -8.48
CA GLN A 50 -10.88 -18.87 -8.47
C GLN A 50 -10.12 -18.74 -9.81
N ALA A 51 -8.82 -18.57 -9.72
CA ALA A 51 -7.92 -18.61 -10.87
C ALA A 51 -7.97 -20.01 -11.53
N GLY A 52 -7.99 -20.07 -12.86
CA GLY A 52 -8.02 -21.35 -13.59
C GLY A 52 -9.36 -22.09 -13.56
N ASN A 53 -10.39 -21.51 -12.91
CA ASN A 53 -11.75 -22.02 -12.95
C ASN A 53 -12.74 -20.93 -13.37
N ASN A 54 -13.10 -20.96 -14.65
CA ASN A 54 -13.91 -19.93 -15.29
C ASN A 54 -15.41 -20.01 -14.95
N GLN A 55 -15.83 -21.05 -14.23
CA GLN A 55 -17.22 -21.26 -13.84
C GLN A 55 -17.57 -20.65 -12.48
N ILE A 56 -16.56 -20.26 -11.69
CA ILE A 56 -16.76 -19.70 -10.36
C ILE A 56 -16.65 -18.18 -10.41
N SER A 57 -17.70 -17.51 -9.96
CA SER A 57 -17.78 -16.06 -9.77
C SER A 57 -18.81 -15.77 -8.70
N ILE A 58 -18.41 -15.13 -7.62
CA ILE A 58 -19.25 -14.81 -6.47
C ILE A 58 -19.21 -13.29 -6.31
N PRO A 59 -20.35 -12.58 -6.42
CA PRO A 59 -20.39 -11.15 -6.10
C PRO A 59 -20.10 -10.96 -4.61
N VAL A 60 -19.27 -9.96 -4.30
CA VAL A 60 -18.91 -9.61 -2.92
C VAL A 60 -19.03 -8.10 -2.75
N GLY A 61 -19.64 -7.67 -1.65
CA GLY A 61 -19.71 -6.27 -1.25
C GLY A 61 -18.39 -5.84 -0.63
N ILE A 62 -17.92 -4.65 -0.99
CA ILE A 62 -16.67 -4.12 -0.47
C ILE A 62 -16.86 -2.71 0.05
N GLU A 63 -16.36 -2.51 1.27
CA GLU A 63 -16.29 -1.20 1.89
C GLU A 63 -14.87 -0.93 2.42
N ILE A 64 -14.27 0.20 2.01
CA ILE A 64 -12.97 0.65 2.49
C ILE A 64 -13.15 2.04 3.08
N GLN A 65 -12.83 2.18 4.36
CA GLN A 65 -12.88 3.46 5.06
C GLN A 65 -11.54 3.75 5.72
N GLY A 66 -10.97 4.92 5.46
CA GLY A 66 -9.78 5.37 6.16
C GLY A 66 -9.02 6.47 5.44
N LYS A 67 -7.70 6.37 5.53
CA LYS A 67 -6.78 7.28 4.86
C LYS A 67 -5.56 6.52 4.39
N TYR A 68 -5.04 6.90 3.22
CA TYR A 68 -3.77 6.40 2.73
C TYR A 68 -2.76 7.54 2.58
N PHE A 69 -1.49 7.15 2.68
CA PHE A 69 -0.32 8.02 2.61
C PHE A 69 0.47 7.63 1.37
N THR A 70 0.84 8.61 0.57
CA THR A 70 1.64 8.40 -0.64
C THR A 70 3.09 8.83 -0.45
N THR A 71 4.00 8.27 -1.24
CA THR A 71 5.38 8.77 -1.38
C THR A 71 5.49 9.80 -2.49
N PHE A 72 6.66 10.46 -2.57
CA PHE A 72 7.09 11.19 -3.76
C PHE A 72 6.95 10.31 -5.01
N GLY A 73 6.09 10.72 -5.96
CA GLY A 73 5.69 9.91 -7.12
C GLY A 73 4.30 9.27 -7.04
N GLY A 74 3.51 9.57 -6.00
CA GLY A 74 2.08 9.22 -5.93
C GLY A 74 1.75 7.81 -5.46
N LYS A 75 2.75 6.95 -5.27
CA LYS A 75 2.53 5.54 -4.89
C LYS A 75 2.04 5.40 -3.44
N PRO A 76 1.06 4.52 -3.17
CA PRO A 76 0.64 4.18 -1.82
C PRO A 76 1.79 3.61 -1.00
N LYS A 77 1.94 4.11 0.22
CA LYS A 77 2.99 3.70 1.16
C LYS A 77 2.41 3.10 2.43
N ARG A 78 1.28 3.66 2.89
CA ARG A 78 0.62 3.22 4.11
C ARG A 78 -0.87 3.49 4.00
N PHE A 79 -1.70 2.59 4.51
CA PHE A 79 -3.12 2.80 4.74
C PHE A 79 -3.40 2.66 6.23
N GLU A 80 -4.30 3.48 6.76
CA GLU A 80 -4.82 3.39 8.12
C GLU A 80 -6.34 3.43 8.02
N GLY A 81 -7.00 2.33 8.39
CA GLY A 81 -8.45 2.23 8.28
C GLY A 81 -8.96 0.81 8.43
N GLN A 82 -10.14 0.59 7.87
CA GLN A 82 -10.82 -0.70 7.85
C GLN A 82 -11.15 -1.06 6.40
N ILE A 83 -10.96 -2.33 6.08
CA ILE A 83 -11.43 -2.94 4.84
C ILE A 83 -12.46 -3.97 5.25
N ILE A 84 -13.63 -3.94 4.64
CA ILE A 84 -14.74 -4.84 4.88
C ILE A 84 -15.02 -5.54 3.55
N VAL A 85 -15.03 -6.87 3.58
CA VAL A 85 -15.38 -7.71 2.45
C VAL A 85 -16.54 -8.59 2.90
N ASP A 86 -17.74 -8.32 2.38
CA ASP A 86 -19.00 -8.84 2.92
C ASP A 86 -19.09 -8.66 4.44
N ASP A 87 -19.08 -9.76 5.20
CA ASP A 87 -19.15 -9.77 6.66
C ASP A 87 -17.78 -9.78 7.35
N ASP A 88 -16.68 -9.93 6.59
CA ASP A 88 -15.32 -9.99 7.12
C ASP A 88 -14.74 -8.57 7.27
N VAL A 89 -14.41 -8.20 8.52
CA VAL A 89 -13.81 -6.90 8.85
C VAL A 89 -12.32 -7.04 9.11
N PHE A 90 -11.51 -6.24 8.41
CA PHE A 90 -10.05 -6.19 8.52
C PHE A 90 -9.58 -4.81 9.02
N PRO A 91 -9.46 -4.59 10.34
CA PRO A 91 -9.00 -3.33 10.90
C PRO A 91 -7.47 -3.29 11.02
N TYR A 92 -6.77 -2.47 10.21
CA TYR A 92 -5.30 -2.48 10.23
C TYR A 92 -4.60 -1.30 9.52
N THR A 93 -3.37 -1.03 9.95
CA THR A 93 -2.39 -0.15 9.30
C THR A 93 -1.57 -0.90 8.25
N ILE A 94 -2.01 -0.95 7.01
CA ILE A 94 -1.29 -1.66 5.93
C ILE A 94 -0.07 -0.86 5.48
N HIS A 95 1.10 -1.49 5.50
CA HIS A 95 2.30 -0.95 4.87
C HIS A 95 2.45 -1.53 3.47
N PHE A 96 2.56 -0.65 2.48
CA PHE A 96 2.72 -1.04 1.08
C PHE A 96 4.20 -1.07 0.70
N HIS A 97 4.58 -2.15 0.04
CA HIS A 97 5.80 -2.26 -0.74
C HIS A 97 5.42 -2.32 -2.22
N SER A 98 5.72 -1.25 -2.95
CA SER A 98 5.40 -1.12 -4.38
C SER A 98 3.91 -1.31 -4.71
N ASN A 99 2.98 -0.89 -3.83
CA ASN A 99 1.51 -1.06 -3.88
C ASN A 99 0.95 -2.43 -3.45
N MET A 100 1.80 -3.32 -2.92
CA MET A 100 1.38 -4.59 -2.31
C MET A 100 1.51 -4.50 -0.80
N GLY A 101 0.48 -4.90 -0.08
CA GLY A 101 0.46 -4.97 1.37
C GLY A 101 -0.08 -6.31 1.84
N VAL A 102 0.34 -6.76 3.01
CA VAL A 102 -0.17 -8.01 3.59
C VAL A 102 -1.47 -7.71 4.34
N LEU A 103 -2.54 -8.44 4.03
CA LEU A 103 -3.80 -8.40 4.74
C LEU A 103 -3.81 -9.48 5.82
N LEU A 104 -4.00 -9.05 7.07
CA LEU A 104 -4.06 -9.93 8.23
C LEU A 104 -5.50 -10.00 8.75
N THR A 105 -5.92 -11.19 9.16
CA THR A 105 -7.13 -11.40 9.96
C THR A 105 -6.98 -10.77 11.35
N THR A 106 -8.11 -10.59 12.05
CA THR A 106 -8.14 -10.10 13.45
C THR A 106 -7.28 -10.91 14.41
N TYR A 107 -7.02 -12.19 14.11
CA TYR A 107 -6.17 -13.08 14.90
C TYR A 107 -4.68 -13.03 14.51
N GLY A 108 -4.29 -12.10 13.63
CA GLY A 108 -2.90 -11.94 13.18
C GLY A 108 -2.44 -12.97 12.14
N SER A 109 -3.33 -13.87 11.70
CA SER A 109 -3.03 -14.78 10.59
C SER A 109 -3.14 -14.05 9.25
N THR A 110 -2.21 -14.30 8.34
CA THR A 110 -2.30 -13.84 6.94
C THR A 110 -3.59 -14.33 6.29
N TYR A 111 -4.40 -13.39 5.83
CA TYR A 111 -5.56 -13.62 4.97
C TYR A 111 -5.11 -13.67 3.50
N GLY A 112 -4.23 -12.76 3.09
CA GLY A 112 -3.83 -12.62 1.71
C GLY A 112 -2.92 -11.43 1.46
N ASP A 113 -2.62 -11.18 0.18
CA ASP A 113 -1.93 -9.96 -0.25
C ASP A 113 -2.93 -9.01 -0.94
N LEU A 114 -2.93 -7.75 -0.52
CA LEU A 114 -3.69 -6.66 -1.11
C LEU A 114 -2.81 -5.90 -2.09
N HIS A 115 -3.24 -5.84 -3.35
CA HIS A 115 -2.62 -5.07 -4.42
C HIS A 115 -3.53 -3.90 -4.79
N VAL A 116 -3.04 -2.67 -4.72
CA VAL A 116 -3.84 -1.46 -5.00
C VAL A 116 -3.33 -0.68 -6.22
N SER A 117 -4.21 0.08 -6.87
CA SER A 117 -3.81 1.09 -7.84
C SER A 117 -2.98 2.21 -7.19
N ASP A 118 -2.35 3.05 -8.01
CA ASP A 118 -1.57 4.17 -7.50
C ASP A 118 -2.49 5.23 -6.82
N GLU A 119 -3.72 5.34 -7.31
CA GLU A 119 -4.78 6.22 -6.83
C GLU A 119 -5.63 5.63 -5.70
N PHE A 120 -5.39 4.36 -5.32
CA PHE A 120 -6.17 3.63 -4.31
C PHE A 120 -7.66 3.47 -4.65
N ASP A 121 -8.04 3.61 -5.92
CA ASP A 121 -9.43 3.52 -6.40
C ASP A 121 -9.86 2.10 -6.80
N SER A 122 -8.90 1.20 -6.92
CA SER A 122 -9.10 -0.18 -7.38
C SER A 122 -8.07 -1.09 -6.75
N PHE A 123 -8.45 -2.34 -6.52
CA PHE A 123 -7.61 -3.29 -5.83
C PHE A 123 -7.93 -4.74 -6.16
N THR A 124 -6.99 -5.62 -5.80
CA THR A 124 -7.10 -7.07 -5.89
C THR A 124 -6.53 -7.70 -4.62
N ILE A 125 -7.24 -8.65 -4.03
CA ILE A 125 -6.79 -9.44 -2.88
C ILE A 125 -6.53 -10.87 -3.36
N THR A 126 -5.32 -11.37 -3.16
CA THR A 126 -4.98 -12.79 -3.35
C THR A 126 -5.14 -13.53 -2.03
N ILE A 127 -6.08 -14.47 -1.95
CA ILE A 127 -6.40 -15.15 -0.69
C ILE A 127 -5.41 -16.29 -0.45
N SER A 128 -4.67 -16.19 0.66
CA SER A 128 -3.76 -17.23 1.13
C SER A 128 -4.54 -18.31 1.88
N LYS A 129 -4.77 -19.47 1.25
CA LYS A 129 -5.24 -20.66 1.96
C LYS A 129 -4.06 -21.39 2.63
N LEU A 130 -4.32 -22.00 3.79
CA LEU A 130 -3.53 -23.16 4.19
C LEU A 130 -3.88 -24.26 3.19
N ARG A 131 -2.92 -24.71 2.38
CA ARG A 131 -3.09 -26.02 1.73
C ARG A 131 -2.85 -27.08 2.81
N GLU A 132 -3.72 -28.07 2.91
CA GLU A 132 -3.62 -29.14 3.93
C GLU A 132 -2.29 -29.90 3.87
N ASP A 133 -1.60 -29.86 2.73
CA ASP A 133 -0.32 -30.54 2.45
C ASP A 133 0.92 -29.62 2.50
N ALA A 134 0.76 -28.31 2.64
CA ALA A 134 1.86 -27.35 2.50
C ALA A 134 2.34 -26.81 3.85
N ARG A 135 3.67 -26.84 4.05
CA ARG A 135 4.34 -26.17 5.19
C ARG A 135 4.35 -24.64 5.07
N SER A 136 3.87 -24.08 3.96
CA SER A 136 3.84 -22.65 3.67
C SER A 136 2.45 -22.20 3.22
N LYS A 137 1.98 -21.07 3.76
CA LYS A 137 0.86 -20.31 3.19
C LYS A 137 1.31 -19.67 1.88
N GLY A 138 0.57 -19.86 0.80
CA GLY A 138 0.91 -19.28 -0.50
C GLY A 138 -0.30 -19.23 -1.43
N TRP A 139 -0.30 -18.23 -2.31
CA TRP A 139 -1.26 -18.11 -3.40
C TRP A 139 -0.65 -18.62 -4.71
N SER A 140 -1.50 -19.13 -5.60
CA SER A 140 -1.12 -19.73 -6.87
C SER A 140 -2.01 -19.18 -7.98
N SER A 141 -1.43 -18.81 -9.12
CA SER A 141 -2.17 -18.27 -10.27
C SER A 141 -2.99 -19.31 -11.04
N SER A 142 -2.85 -20.60 -10.73
CA SER A 142 -3.61 -21.67 -11.40
C SER A 142 -4.89 -22.08 -10.67
N ASP A 143 -4.98 -21.83 -9.37
CA ASP A 143 -6.05 -22.36 -8.51
C ASP A 143 -6.35 -21.50 -7.27
N GLY A 144 -5.63 -20.39 -7.10
CA GLY A 144 -5.79 -19.48 -5.98
C GLY A 144 -7.08 -18.67 -6.06
N TRP A 145 -7.57 -18.26 -4.89
CA TRP A 145 -8.75 -17.41 -4.79
C TRP A 145 -8.36 -15.94 -4.85
N ILE A 146 -9.16 -15.15 -5.54
CA ILE A 146 -8.92 -13.73 -5.81
C ILE A 146 -10.22 -12.97 -5.58
N ILE A 147 -10.12 -11.79 -4.99
CA ILE A 147 -11.18 -10.78 -4.97
C ILE A 147 -10.66 -9.57 -5.71
N SER A 148 -11.44 -9.01 -6.65
CA SER A 148 -11.08 -7.77 -7.34
C SER A 148 -12.25 -6.80 -7.34
N ALA A 149 -11.95 -5.52 -7.11
CA ALA A 149 -12.94 -4.45 -7.10
C ALA A 149 -12.37 -3.09 -7.54
N PRO A 150 -13.20 -2.22 -8.13
CA PRO A 150 -14.59 -2.48 -8.51
C PRO A 150 -14.69 -3.44 -9.71
N ALA A 151 -15.68 -4.32 -9.71
CA ALA A 151 -15.99 -5.19 -10.83
C ALA A 151 -17.43 -5.69 -10.77
N VAL A 152 -18.16 -5.64 -11.90
CA VAL A 152 -19.55 -6.16 -11.94
C VAL A 152 -19.64 -7.57 -12.53
N ASN A 153 -18.53 -8.11 -13.05
CA ASN A 153 -18.46 -9.45 -13.61
C ASN A 153 -17.04 -10.02 -13.57
N ARG A 154 -16.92 -11.35 -13.70
CA ARG A 154 -15.61 -12.05 -13.69
C ARG A 154 -14.62 -11.48 -14.70
N LYS A 155 -15.06 -11.15 -15.92
CA LYS A 155 -14.16 -10.66 -16.97
C LYS A 155 -13.47 -9.35 -16.56
N GLU A 156 -14.22 -8.43 -15.97
CA GLU A 156 -13.67 -7.18 -15.41
C GLU A 156 -12.74 -7.47 -14.24
N ALA A 157 -13.14 -8.35 -13.33
CA ALA A 157 -12.34 -8.74 -12.17
C ALA A 157 -10.98 -9.34 -12.57
N VAL A 158 -10.97 -10.28 -13.52
CA VAL A 158 -9.76 -10.88 -14.08
C VAL A 158 -8.89 -9.86 -14.81
N THR A 159 -9.51 -8.95 -15.57
CA THR A 159 -8.77 -7.87 -16.25
C THR A 159 -8.08 -6.98 -15.23
N LEU A 160 -8.79 -6.63 -14.14
CA LEU A 160 -8.26 -5.81 -13.07
C LEU A 160 -7.15 -6.53 -12.29
N SER A 161 -7.32 -7.82 -11.98
CA SER A 161 -6.28 -8.62 -11.32
C SER A 161 -5.03 -8.69 -12.16
N ASN A 162 -5.13 -8.98 -13.47
CA ASN A 162 -3.98 -9.06 -14.37
C ASN A 162 -3.25 -7.70 -14.46
N LYS A 163 -3.99 -6.59 -14.50
CA LYS A 163 -3.41 -5.23 -14.45
C LYS A 163 -2.62 -4.97 -13.16
N LEU A 164 -3.15 -5.36 -12.01
CA LEU A 164 -2.53 -5.07 -10.71
C LEU A 164 -1.41 -6.06 -10.36
N LEU A 165 -1.58 -7.34 -10.66
CA LEU A 165 -0.64 -8.41 -10.30
C LEU A 165 0.58 -8.47 -11.23
N SER A 166 0.45 -8.10 -12.51
CA SER A 166 1.57 -8.06 -13.45
C SER A 166 2.72 -7.13 -13.01
N LYS A 167 2.45 -6.19 -12.10
CA LYS A 167 3.48 -5.34 -11.45
C LYS A 167 4.44 -6.14 -10.56
N TYR A 168 4.04 -7.32 -10.07
CA TYR A 168 4.80 -8.12 -9.09
C TYR A 168 5.25 -9.46 -9.63
N TYR A 169 4.44 -10.05 -10.50
CA TYR A 169 4.71 -11.38 -11.02
C TYR A 169 4.98 -11.32 -12.51
N ARG A 170 6.14 -11.85 -12.92
CA ARG A 170 6.49 -11.97 -14.33
C ARG A 170 5.66 -13.08 -14.97
N ASN A 171 5.07 -12.80 -16.13
CA ASN A 171 4.33 -13.77 -16.95
C ASN A 171 3.12 -14.42 -16.25
N ILE A 172 2.46 -13.70 -15.33
CA ILE A 172 1.16 -14.16 -14.82
C ILE A 172 0.06 -13.65 -15.75
N GLU A 173 -0.73 -14.60 -16.25
CA GLU A 173 -2.02 -14.38 -16.88
C GLU A 173 -3.02 -15.26 -16.15
N ILE A 174 -4.00 -14.64 -15.52
CA ILE A 174 -5.11 -15.33 -14.87
C ILE A 174 -6.22 -15.51 -15.90
N GLU A 175 -6.69 -16.75 -16.01
CA GLU A 175 -7.87 -17.16 -16.78
C GLU A 175 -9.10 -17.29 -15.85
#